data_AF-A0A7M3LU04-F1
#
_entry.id   AF-A0A7M3LU04-F1
#
_cell.length_a   1.000
_cell.length_b   1.000
_cell.length_c   1.000
_cell.angle_alpha   90.00
_cell.angle_beta   90.00
_cell.angle_gamma   90.00
#
_symmetry.space_group_name_H-M   'P 1'
#
loop_
_entity.id
_entity.type
_entity.pdbx_description
1 polymer ?
#
loop_
_entity_poly.entity_id
_entity_poly.type
_entity_poly.pdbx_seq_one_letter_code
_entity_poly.pdbx_strand_id
1 'polypeptide(L)'
;MTAKLDHTIMHSSDQFVSARFLTELLGAPEPRRMGPFAAVDLDGGLTVDYADFIVAPERIVPQHLALLVSEEEFDGVYARVRDRDLPYWAGPGHTEPRSIDRRNGGRRLYVDDPDGHAIEFLTVSDG
;
A
#
# COMPACT_ATOMS: atom_id res chain seq x y z
N MET A 1 6.83 15.79 20.91
CA MET A 1 7.84 14.80 20.51
C MET A 1 8.20 15.07 19.06
N THR A 2 9.45 14.88 18.62
CA THR A 2 9.94 15.34 17.28
C THR A 2 10.48 14.22 16.39
N ALA A 3 10.33 12.95 16.79
CA ALA A 3 10.69 11.82 15.94
C ALA A 3 9.72 11.69 14.76
N LYS A 4 10.23 11.33 13.59
CA LYS A 4 9.46 11.06 12.38
C LYS A 4 9.86 9.69 11.84
N LEU A 5 8.91 8.98 11.23
CA LEU A 5 9.23 7.79 10.45
C LEU A 5 9.87 8.25 9.13
N ASP A 6 11.10 7.82 8.88
CA ASP A 6 11.89 8.20 7.70
C ASP A 6 11.74 7.16 6.59
N HIS A 7 11.85 5.88 6.94
CA HIS A 7 11.63 4.77 6.03
C HIS A 7 11.17 3.52 6.77
N THR A 8 10.55 2.60 6.04
CA THR A 8 10.26 1.24 6.52
C THR A 8 10.55 0.23 5.42
N ILE A 9 10.95 -0.98 5.81
CA ILE A 9 11.18 -2.07 4.87
C ILE A 9 9.91 -2.93 4.78
N MET A 10 9.52 -3.26 3.55
CA MET A 10 8.53 -4.30 3.24
C MET A 10 9.26 -5.48 2.61
N HIS A 11 9.11 -6.67 3.21
CA HIS A 11 9.65 -7.88 2.58
C HIS A 11 8.82 -8.23 1.35
N SER A 12 9.44 -8.79 0.32
CA SER A 12 8.77 -9.12 -0.94
C SER A 12 9.45 -10.29 -1.61
N SER A 13 8.74 -10.99 -2.50
CA SER A 13 9.34 -12.02 -3.36
C SER A 13 10.06 -11.42 -4.57
N ASP A 14 9.59 -10.27 -5.07
CA ASP A 14 10.27 -9.43 -6.06
C ASP A 14 10.04 -7.96 -5.71
N GLN A 15 11.12 -7.28 -5.34
CA GLN A 15 11.06 -5.92 -4.82
C GLN A 15 10.48 -4.91 -5.84
N PHE A 16 10.72 -5.09 -7.15
CA PHE A 16 10.22 -4.15 -8.16
C PHE A 16 8.78 -4.44 -8.54
N VAL A 17 8.35 -5.70 -8.52
CA VAL A 17 6.94 -6.06 -8.73
C VAL A 17 6.09 -5.47 -7.61
N SER A 18 6.47 -5.66 -6.35
CA SER A 18 5.68 -5.19 -5.21
C SER A 18 5.75 -3.66 -5.04
N ALA A 19 6.91 -3.04 -5.29
CA ALA A 19 7.02 -1.58 -5.32
C ALA A 19 6.19 -0.95 -6.47
N ARG A 20 6.25 -1.53 -7.68
CA ARG A 20 5.44 -1.04 -8.82
C ARG A 20 3.96 -1.17 -8.53
N PHE A 21 3.53 -2.29 -7.94
CA PHE A 21 2.14 -2.48 -7.55
C PHE A 21 1.62 -1.29 -6.73
N LEU A 22 2.35 -0.87 -5.69
CA LEU A 22 1.97 0.28 -4.88
C LEU A 22 1.97 1.59 -5.70
N THR A 23 3.03 1.87 -6.45
CA THR A 23 3.12 3.12 -7.24
C THR A 23 2.04 3.20 -8.32
N GLU A 24 1.71 2.10 -8.99
CA GLU A 24 0.65 2.04 -9.99
C GLU A 24 -0.70 2.31 -9.34
N LEU A 25 -0.99 1.72 -8.17
CA LEU A 25 -2.24 2.01 -7.45
C LEU A 25 -2.31 3.47 -7.02
N LEU A 26 -1.21 4.07 -6.56
CA LEU A 26 -1.15 5.49 -6.20
C LEU A 26 -1.16 6.43 -7.42
N GLY A 27 -0.85 5.94 -8.63
CA GLY A 27 -0.60 6.80 -9.79
C GLY A 27 0.71 7.61 -9.62
N ALA A 28 1.63 7.09 -8.82
CA ALA A 28 2.92 7.69 -8.52
C ALA A 28 3.98 7.33 -9.60
N PRO A 29 5.13 8.03 -9.62
CA PRO A 29 6.25 7.66 -10.48
C PRO A 29 6.77 6.23 -10.21
N GLU A 30 7.50 5.71 -11.19
CA GLU A 30 8.21 4.42 -11.11
C GLU A 30 9.10 4.34 -9.85
N PRO A 31 9.11 3.20 -9.11
CA PRO A 31 9.97 3.03 -7.95
C PRO A 31 11.45 3.12 -8.33
N ARG A 32 12.24 3.73 -7.46
CA ARG A 32 13.67 3.95 -7.69
C ARG A 32 14.52 2.88 -7.02
N ARG A 33 15.62 2.50 -7.66
CA ARG A 33 16.66 1.69 -7.00
C ARG A 33 17.33 2.53 -5.91
N MET A 34 17.32 2.03 -4.68
CA MET A 34 18.07 2.62 -3.57
C MET A 34 18.92 1.56 -2.88
N GLY A 35 20.20 1.48 -3.24
CA GLY A 35 21.04 0.38 -2.80
C GLY A 35 20.43 -0.97 -3.22
N PRO A 36 20.17 -1.90 -2.28
CA PRO A 36 19.56 -3.19 -2.59
C PRO A 36 18.03 -3.16 -2.65
N PHE A 37 17.39 -2.00 -2.46
CA PHE A 37 15.94 -1.83 -2.34
C PHE A 37 15.29 -1.24 -3.59
N ALA A 38 13.99 -1.50 -3.74
CA ALA A 38 13.08 -0.74 -4.58
C ALA A 38 12.30 0.23 -3.70
N ALA A 39 12.62 1.51 -3.78
CA ALA A 39 12.05 2.54 -2.92
C ALA A 39 10.84 3.20 -3.59
N VAL A 40 9.75 3.31 -2.84
CA VAL A 40 8.58 4.13 -3.15
C VAL A 40 8.62 5.37 -2.27
N ASP A 41 8.75 6.54 -2.89
CA ASP A 41 8.71 7.83 -2.18
C ASP A 41 7.24 8.20 -1.90
N LEU A 42 6.92 8.46 -0.63
CA LEU A 42 5.64 8.99 -0.16
C LEU A 42 5.81 10.45 0.29
N ASP A 43 4.68 11.13 0.54
CA ASP A 43 4.72 12.51 1.02
C ASP A 43 5.42 12.65 2.39
N GLY A 44 5.95 13.83 2.67
CA GLY A 44 6.64 14.12 3.93
C GLY A 44 8.04 13.50 4.06
N GLY A 45 8.57 12.91 2.99
CA GLY A 45 9.91 12.29 2.94
C GLY A 45 9.95 10.85 3.43
N LEU A 46 8.80 10.23 3.69
CA LEU A 46 8.71 8.81 4.04
C LEU A 46 9.00 7.95 2.80
N THR A 47 9.74 6.87 2.98
CA THR A 47 9.95 5.85 1.93
C THR A 47 9.50 4.46 2.38
N VAL A 48 8.90 3.72 1.45
CA VAL A 48 8.65 2.28 1.60
C VAL A 48 9.68 1.55 0.74
N ASP A 49 10.58 0.84 1.41
CA ASP A 49 11.69 0.14 0.79
C ASP A 49 11.37 -1.35 0.66
N TYR A 50 11.06 -1.79 -0.55
CA TYR A 50 10.82 -3.21 -0.82
C TYR A 50 12.15 -3.97 -0.90
N ALA A 51 12.21 -5.13 -0.26
CA ALA A 51 13.39 -5.99 -0.18
C ALA A 51 13.05 -7.45 -0.49
N ASP A 52 13.81 -8.06 -1.39
CA ASP A 52 13.68 -9.48 -1.82
C ASP A 52 14.82 -10.39 -1.36
N PHE A 53 15.76 -9.84 -0.60
CA PHE A 53 17.00 -10.52 -0.19
C PHE A 53 17.08 -10.80 1.32
N ILE A 54 16.12 -10.33 2.11
CA ILE A 54 16.14 -10.43 3.58
C ILE A 54 15.44 -11.70 4.07
N VAL A 55 14.26 -11.98 3.50
CA VAL A 55 13.40 -13.10 3.90
C VAL A 55 13.09 -13.93 2.66
N ALA A 56 13.22 -15.25 2.76
CA ALA A 56 12.82 -16.15 1.67
C ALA A 56 11.31 -16.02 1.41
N PRO A 57 10.82 -16.07 0.15
CA PRO A 57 9.41 -15.82 -0.18
C PRO A 57 8.41 -16.61 0.67
N GLU A 58 8.67 -17.89 0.94
CA GLU A 58 7.81 -18.77 1.73
C GLU A 58 7.75 -18.44 3.24
N ARG A 59 8.59 -17.51 3.69
CA ARG A 59 8.66 -17.03 5.08
C ARG A 59 8.15 -15.60 5.24
N ILE A 60 7.70 -14.97 4.16
CA ILE A 60 7.09 -13.64 4.23
C ILE A 60 5.81 -13.76 5.05
N VAL A 61 5.71 -12.93 6.08
CA VAL A 61 4.51 -12.79 6.90
C VAL A 61 3.81 -11.51 6.44
N PRO A 62 2.53 -11.56 6.04
CA PRO A 62 1.75 -10.38 5.73
C PRO A 62 1.87 -9.28 6.77
N GLN A 63 2.01 -8.06 6.28
CA GLN A 63 2.08 -6.83 7.07
C GLN A 63 0.99 -5.88 6.58
N HIS A 64 0.80 -4.79 7.29
CA HIS A 64 -0.24 -3.82 6.99
C HIS A 64 0.36 -2.43 6.82
N LEU A 65 -0.01 -1.76 5.73
CA LEU A 65 0.36 -0.37 5.43
C LEU A 65 -0.92 0.42 5.16
N ALA A 66 -1.25 1.37 6.03
CA ALA A 66 -2.36 2.28 5.84
C ALA A 66 -1.86 3.66 5.36
N LEU A 67 -2.40 4.10 4.23
CA LEU A 67 -2.01 5.32 3.53
C LEU A 67 -3.16 6.31 3.51
N LEU A 68 -3.01 7.38 4.30
CA LEU A 68 -3.93 8.51 4.25
C LEU A 68 -3.77 9.23 2.91
N VAL A 69 -4.84 9.31 2.14
CA VAL A 69 -4.89 9.93 0.81
C VAL A 69 -6.01 10.96 0.76
N SER A 70 -5.91 11.92 -0.16
CA SER A 70 -7.02 12.82 -0.46
C SER A 70 -8.20 12.06 -1.11
N GLU A 71 -9.36 12.71 -1.15
CA GLU A 71 -10.54 12.17 -1.85
C GLU A 71 -10.28 11.93 -3.35
N GLU A 72 -9.51 12.82 -3.99
CA GLU A 72 -9.15 12.68 -5.42
C GLU A 72 -8.19 11.51 -5.65
N GLU A 73 -7.17 11.36 -4.80
CA GLU A 73 -6.25 10.22 -4.86
C GLU A 73 -6.98 8.90 -4.59
N PHE A 74 -7.93 8.88 -3.64
CA PHE A 74 -8.77 7.72 -3.38
C PHE A 74 -9.58 7.31 -4.61
N ASP A 75 -10.18 8.27 -5.33
CA ASP A 75 -10.90 7.98 -6.58
C ASP A 75 -9.97 7.37 -7.65
N GLY A 76 -8.76 7.90 -7.77
CA GLY A 76 -7.74 7.35 -8.67
C GLY A 76 -7.31 5.93 -8.31
N VAL A 77 -7.03 5.68 -7.03
CA VAL A 77 -6.71 4.34 -6.50
C VAL A 77 -7.86 3.39 -6.78
N TYR A 78 -9.09 3.78 -6.40
CA TYR A 78 -10.27 2.94 -6.56
C TYR A 78 -10.55 2.59 -8.02
N ALA A 79 -10.38 3.55 -8.94
CA ALA A 79 -10.48 3.30 -10.37
C ALA A 79 -9.46 2.25 -10.83
N ARG A 80 -8.18 2.41 -10.49
CA ARG A 80 -7.11 1.48 -10.89
C ARG A 80 -7.26 0.08 -10.29
N VAL A 81 -7.73 -0.02 -9.04
CA VAL A 81 -8.09 -1.30 -8.42
C VAL A 81 -9.16 -2.02 -9.23
N ARG A 82 -10.20 -1.30 -9.67
CA ARG A 82 -11.30 -1.86 -10.47
C ARG A 82 -10.89 -2.20 -11.89
N ASP A 83 -10.12 -1.34 -12.55
CA ASP A 83 -9.67 -1.55 -13.93
C ASP A 83 -8.75 -2.77 -14.06
N ARG A 84 -8.02 -3.09 -12.98
CA ARG A 84 -7.15 -4.29 -12.87
C ARG A 84 -7.89 -5.52 -12.34
N ASP A 85 -9.18 -5.42 -12.04
CA ASP A 85 -10.02 -6.45 -11.39
C ASP A 85 -9.38 -7.06 -10.12
N LEU A 86 -8.70 -6.23 -9.32
CA LEU A 86 -8.09 -6.69 -8.07
C LEU A 86 -9.17 -6.99 -7.02
N PRO A 87 -9.02 -8.04 -6.21
CA PRO A 87 -9.79 -8.20 -4.98
C PRO A 87 -9.58 -7.00 -4.05
N TYR A 88 -10.65 -6.48 -3.49
CA TYR A 88 -10.59 -5.41 -2.49
C TYR A 88 -11.71 -5.57 -1.47
N TRP A 89 -11.56 -4.96 -0.30
CA TRP A 89 -12.49 -5.11 0.81
C TRP A 89 -12.74 -3.81 1.56
N ALA A 90 -13.89 -3.72 2.24
CA ALA A 90 -14.25 -2.58 3.08
C ALA A 90 -13.54 -2.56 4.45
N GLY A 91 -12.95 -3.68 4.88
CA GLY A 91 -12.36 -3.83 6.20
C GLY A 91 -11.25 -4.87 6.25
N PRO A 92 -10.42 -4.85 7.31
CA PRO A 92 -9.20 -5.65 7.41
C PRO A 92 -9.44 -7.16 7.55
N GLY A 93 -10.68 -7.58 7.87
CA GLY A 93 -11.05 -8.99 7.96
C GLY A 93 -11.41 -9.64 6.62
N HIS A 94 -11.43 -8.87 5.53
CA HIS A 94 -11.72 -9.35 4.17
C HIS A 94 -13.08 -10.07 4.01
N THR A 95 -14.06 -9.68 4.82
CA THR A 95 -15.38 -10.34 4.87
C THR A 95 -16.35 -9.86 3.80
N GLU A 96 -16.15 -8.66 3.28
CA GLU A 96 -17.02 -8.03 2.29
C GLU A 96 -16.21 -7.73 1.02
N PRO A 97 -16.13 -8.67 0.08
CA PRO A 97 -15.37 -8.47 -1.15
C PRO A 97 -16.08 -7.44 -2.04
N ARG A 98 -15.26 -6.66 -2.74
CA ARG A 98 -15.66 -5.62 -3.68
C ARG A 98 -16.53 -4.50 -3.08
N SER A 99 -16.45 -4.28 -1.77
CA SER A 99 -17.04 -3.12 -1.10
C SER A 99 -15.95 -2.18 -0.55
N ILE A 100 -16.34 -0.94 -0.27
CA ILE A 100 -15.50 0.07 0.38
C ILE A 100 -16.29 0.66 1.54
N ASP A 101 -15.61 0.96 2.64
CA ASP A 101 -16.25 1.52 3.82
C ASP A 101 -16.36 3.05 3.69
N ARG A 102 -17.43 3.60 4.27
CA ARG A 102 -17.82 5.02 4.25
C ARG A 102 -18.11 5.59 5.64
N ARG A 103 -17.82 4.83 6.69
CA ARG A 103 -18.04 5.25 8.07
C ARG A 103 -17.10 6.40 8.44
N ASN A 104 -17.45 7.11 9.51
CA ASN A 104 -16.66 8.18 10.11
C ASN A 104 -16.38 9.38 9.19
N GLY A 105 -17.20 9.59 8.17
CA GLY A 105 -17.10 10.76 7.28
C GLY A 105 -15.99 10.68 6.24
N GLY A 106 -15.32 9.53 6.11
CA GLY A 106 -14.31 9.27 5.08
C GLY A 106 -14.63 8.03 4.26
N ARG A 107 -13.67 7.60 3.45
CA ARG A 107 -13.72 6.37 2.66
C ARG A 107 -12.50 5.53 2.95
N ARG A 108 -12.65 4.21 2.89
CA ARG A 108 -11.52 3.27 3.03
C ARG A 108 -11.70 2.02 2.18
N LEU A 109 -10.57 1.49 1.70
CA LEU A 109 -10.51 0.20 1.02
C LEU A 109 -9.20 -0.51 1.34
N TYR A 110 -9.24 -1.84 1.29
CA TYR A 110 -8.09 -2.73 1.48
C TYR A 110 -7.82 -3.50 0.19
N VAL A 111 -6.55 -3.66 -0.18
CA VAL A 111 -6.08 -4.52 -1.28
C VAL A 111 -4.85 -5.28 -0.80
N ASP A 112 -4.75 -6.56 -1.18
CA ASP A 112 -3.54 -7.33 -0.95
C ASP A 112 -2.52 -7.07 -2.07
N ASP A 113 -1.28 -6.78 -1.69
CA ASP A 113 -0.17 -6.71 -2.63
C ASP A 113 0.25 -8.12 -3.11
N PRO A 114 1.21 -8.24 -4.05
CA PRO A 114 1.62 -9.53 -4.61
C PRO A 114 2.12 -10.56 -3.58
N ASP A 115 2.59 -10.10 -2.42
CA ASP A 115 3.12 -10.92 -1.34
C ASP A 115 2.10 -11.09 -0.18
N GLY A 116 0.88 -10.58 -0.37
CA GLY A 116 -0.23 -10.70 0.57
C GLY A 116 -0.23 -9.66 1.69
N HIS A 117 0.56 -8.58 1.57
CA HIS A 117 0.49 -7.46 2.51
C HIS A 117 -0.80 -6.67 2.30
N ALA A 118 -1.50 -6.36 3.40
CA ALA A 118 -2.74 -5.61 3.35
C ALA A 118 -2.46 -4.10 3.26
N ILE A 119 -2.68 -3.53 2.09
CA ILE A 119 -2.56 -2.09 1.84
C ILE A 119 -3.93 -1.44 2.00
N GLU A 120 -4.05 -0.53 2.96
CA GLU A 120 -5.24 0.29 3.16
C GLU A 120 -5.05 1.69 2.59
N PHE A 121 -6.07 2.17 1.90
CA PHE A 121 -6.18 3.58 1.51
C PHE A 121 -7.38 4.17 2.23
N LEU A 122 -7.19 5.26 2.98
CA LEU A 122 -8.23 5.93 3.75
C LEU A 122 -8.20 7.45 3.54
N THR A 123 -9.35 8.12 3.58
CA THR A 123 -9.43 9.59 3.38
C THR A 123 -9.52 10.40 4.66
N VAL A 124 -9.78 9.75 5.79
CA VAL A 124 -9.84 10.35 7.12
C VAL A 124 -9.12 9.41 8.08
N SER A 125 -8.16 9.92 8.84
CA SER A 125 -7.45 9.13 9.86
C SER A 125 -8.41 8.56 10.89
N ASP A 126 -8.10 7.36 11.38
CA ASP A 126 -8.74 6.86 12.59
C ASP A 126 -8.32 7.77 13.76
N GLY A 127 -9.32 8.36 14.44
CA GLY A 127 -9.15 9.37 15.50
C GLY A 127 -8.69 8.81 16.83
#